data_AF-A0A7K3XKM0-F1
#
_entry.id   AF-A0A7K3XKM0-F1
#
_cell.length_a   1.000
_cell.length_b   1.000
_cell.length_c   1.000
_cell.angle_alpha   90.00
_cell.angle_beta   90.00
_cell.angle_gamma   90.00
#
_symmetry.space_group_name_H-M   'P 1'
#
loop_
_entity.id
_entity.type
_entity.pdbx_description
1 polymer ?
#
loop_
_entity_poly.entity_id
_entity_poly.type
_entity_poly.pdbx_seq_one_letter_code
_entity_poly.pdbx_strand_id
1 'polypeptide(L)' 'MASTEQIRNNLIDKLLSINNRDIIVSLDKLLESTIREKDIYKVSKQQNLILAASETDIKNGDLISDEEVNREEDLWLNK' A
#
# COMPACT_ATOMS: atom_id res chain seq x y z
N MET A 1 7.16 -29.13 -10.07
CA MET A 1 5.97 -28.32 -9.73
C MET A 1 6.30 -26.88 -10.08
N ALA A 2 5.40 -26.13 -10.72
CA ALA A 2 5.64 -24.70 -10.94
C ALA A 2 5.72 -23.99 -9.58
N SER A 3 6.69 -23.10 -9.39
CA SER A 3 6.75 -22.27 -8.19
C SER A 3 5.54 -21.34 -8.12
N THR A 4 5.16 -20.93 -6.93
CA THR A 4 4.09 -19.92 -6.73
C THR A 4 4.34 -18.65 -7.52
N GLU A 5 5.62 -18.28 -7.71
CA GLU A 5 6.05 -17.14 -8.51
C GLU A 5 5.81 -17.36 -10.01
N GLN A 6 6.15 -18.54 -10.54
CA GLN A 6 5.85 -18.90 -11.93
C GLN A 6 4.35 -18.90 -12.22
N ILE A 7 3.53 -19.35 -11.27
CA ILE A 7 2.07 -19.32 -11.40
C ILE A 7 1.56 -17.87 -11.45
N ARG A 8 2.10 -16.98 -10.60
CA ARG A 8 1.74 -15.55 -10.59
C ARG A 8 2.09 -14.85 -11.91
N ASN A 9 3.32 -15.04 -12.39
CA ASN A 9 3.78 -14.41 -13.63
C ASN A 9 2.96 -14.88 -14.83
N ASN A 10 2.69 -16.19 -14.94
CA ASN A 10 1.83 -16.74 -15.99
C ASN A 10 0.39 -16.20 -15.94
N LEU A 11 -0.15 -15.87 -14.76
CA LEU A 11 -1.47 -15.26 -14.63
C LEU A 11 -1.46 -13.80 -15.07
N ILE A 12 -0.42 -13.04 -14.74
CA ILE A 12 -0.24 -11.65 -15.19
C ILE A 12 -0.16 -11.60 -16.72
N ASP A 13 0.62 -12.47 -17.34
CA ASP A 13 0.75 -12.51 -18.81
C ASP A 13 -0.59 -12.81 -19.48
N LYS A 14 -1.37 -13.75 -18.92
CA LYS A 14 -2.72 -14.07 -19.41
C LYS A 14 -3.66 -12.87 -19.27
N LEU A 15 -3.66 -12.20 -18.12
CA LEU A 15 -4.45 -10.99 -17.89
C LEU A 15 -4.14 -9.89 -18.92
N LEU A 16 -2.86 -9.65 -19.18
CA LEU A 16 -2.40 -8.65 -20.14
C LEU A 16 -2.77 -9.00 -21.59
N SER A 17 -2.98 -10.27 -21.91
CA SER A 17 -3.38 -10.73 -23.25
C SER A 17 -4.89 -10.67 -23.52
N ILE A 18 -5.73 -10.51 -22.48
CA ILE A 18 -7.18 -10.48 -22.63
C ILE A 18 -7.61 -9.09 -23.13
N ASN A 19 -8.19 -9.03 -24.32
CA ASN A 19 -8.77 -7.79 -24.86
C ASN A 19 -10.28 -7.65 -24.59
N ASN A 20 -10.92 -8.69 -24.05
CA ASN A 20 -12.36 -8.68 -23.79
C ASN A 20 -12.66 -8.09 -22.41
N ARG A 21 -13.31 -6.93 -22.40
CA ARG A 21 -13.69 -6.20 -21.18
C ARG A 21 -14.59 -7.01 -20.24
N ASP A 22 -15.55 -7.75 -20.77
CA ASP A 22 -16.50 -8.50 -19.95
C ASP A 22 -15.81 -9.61 -19.17
N ILE A 23 -14.81 -10.25 -19.79
CA ILE A 23 -13.96 -11.26 -19.13
C ILE A 23 -13.15 -10.62 -17.99
N ILE A 24 -12.54 -9.47 -18.23
CA ILE A 24 -11.77 -8.75 -17.20
C ILE A 24 -12.67 -8.38 -16.02
N VAL A 25 -13.87 -7.85 -16.28
CA VAL A 25 -14.84 -7.46 -15.23
C VAL A 25 -15.34 -8.66 -14.43
N SER A 26 -15.62 -9.79 -15.09
CA SER A 26 -16.01 -11.01 -14.39
C SER A 26 -14.89 -11.58 -13.53
N LEU A 27 -13.64 -11.48 -14.00
CA LEU A 27 -12.47 -11.94 -13.25
C LEU A 27 -12.17 -11.05 -12.05
N ASP A 28 -12.29 -9.74 -12.20
CA ASP A 28 -12.17 -8.77 -11.10
C ASP A 28 -13.18 -9.07 -9.97
N LYS A 29 -14.46 -9.24 -10.32
CA LYS A 29 -15.52 -9.62 -9.36
C LYS A 29 -15.28 -10.97 -8.69
N LEU A 30 -14.73 -11.94 -9.42
CA LEU A 30 -14.37 -13.25 -8.86
C LEU A 30 -13.28 -13.08 -7.80
N LEU A 31 -12.23 -12.32 -8.11
CA LEU A 31 -11.10 -12.09 -7.22
C LEU A 31 -11.50 -11.27 -5.98
N GLU A 32 -12.36 -10.27 -6.11
CA GLU A 32 -12.92 -9.52 -4.98
C GLU A 32 -13.59 -10.41 -3.92
N SER A 33 -14.23 -11.51 -4.33
CA SER A 33 -14.86 -12.46 -3.41
C SER A 33 -13.85 -13.26 -2.59
N THR A 34 -12.64 -13.45 -3.14
CA THR A 34 -11.56 -14.24 -2.53
C THR A 34 -10.56 -13.40 -1.74
N ILE A 35 -10.47 -12.09 -2.01
CA ILE A 35 -9.52 -11.15 -1.36
C ILE A 35 -10.09 -10.61 -0.02
N ARG A 36 -11.24 -11.10 0.45
CA ARG A 36 -11.91 -10.66 1.70
C ARG A 36 -11.23 -11.07 3.01
N GLU A 37 -9.99 -11.50 2.96
CA GLU A 37 -9.06 -11.29 4.07
C GLU A 37 -8.06 -10.22 3.64
N LYS A 38 -8.51 -8.97 3.56
CA LYS A 38 -7.59 -7.87 3.82
C LYS A 38 -7.17 -8.08 5.27
N ASP A 39 -6.01 -8.70 5.48
CA ASP A 39 -5.32 -8.66 6.76
C ASP A 39 -5.32 -7.19 7.19
N ILE A 40 -6.20 -6.86 8.13
CA ILE A 40 -6.23 -5.52 8.73
C ILE A 40 -4.82 -5.36 9.30
N TYR A 41 -4.05 -4.44 8.71
CA TYR A 41 -2.68 -4.23 9.11
C TYR A 41 -2.66 -3.94 10.61
N LYS A 42 -2.13 -4.90 11.38
CA LYS A 42 -2.00 -4.75 12.83
C LYS A 42 -0.76 -3.92 13.10
N VAL A 43 -0.99 -2.66 13.43
CA VAL A 43 0.06 -1.77 13.95
C VAL A 43 0.76 -2.41 15.15
N SER A 44 2.09 -2.39 15.14
CA SER A 44 2.91 -2.89 16.24
C SER A 44 2.75 -2.01 17.48
N LYS A 45 3.22 -2.50 18.63
CA LYS A 45 3.25 -1.68 19.87
C LYS A 45 4.04 -0.39 19.68
N GLN A 46 5.16 -0.46 18.97
CA GLN A 46 6.01 0.71 18.71
C GLN A 46 5.32 1.72 17.79
N GLN A 47 4.63 1.25 16.74
CA GLN A 47 3.89 2.15 15.85
C GLN A 47 2.72 2.84 16.58
N ASN A 48 2.02 2.14 17.48
CA ASN A 48 1.01 2.77 18.32
C ASN A 48 1.57 3.85 19.24
N LEU A 49 2.78 3.66 19.78
CA LEU A 49 3.45 4.70 20.59
C LEU A 49 3.79 5.93 19.74
N ILE A 50 4.28 5.72 18.52
CA ILE A 50 4.59 6.82 17.59
C ILE A 50 3.31 7.60 17.24
N LEU A 51 2.22 6.90 16.91
CA LEU A 51 0.93 7.53 16.61
C LEU A 51 0.39 8.33 17.81
N ALA A 52 0.50 7.80 19.03
CA ALA A 52 0.08 8.51 20.25
C ALA A 52 0.92 9.77 20.52
N ALA A 53 2.23 9.72 20.21
CA ALA A 53 3.09 10.91 20.27
C ALA A 53 2.65 11.95 19.23
N SER A 54 2.41 11.53 17.97
CA SER A 54 1.92 12.43 16.93
C SER A 54 0.58 13.08 17.26
N GLU A 55 -0.35 12.36 17.91
CA GLU A 55 -1.59 12.96 18.42
C GLU A 55 -1.35 14.05 19.46
N THR A 56 -0.29 13.94 20.25
CA THR A 56 0.11 14.93 21.25
C THR A 56 0.72 16.15 20.56
N ASP A 57 1.60 15.94 19.60
CA ASP A 57 2.24 17.00 18.81
C ASP A 57 1.16 17.85 18.09
N ILE A 58 0.16 17.20 17.49
CA ILE A 58 -0.98 17.88 16.85
C ILE A 58 -1.78 18.73 17.85
N LYS A 59 -2.03 18.22 19.05
CA LYS A 59 -2.77 18.96 20.10
C LYS A 59 -2.00 20.17 20.62
N ASN A 60 -0.67 20.05 20.69
CA ASN A 60 0.20 21.12 21.16
C ASN A 60 0.50 22.16 20.08
N GLY A 61 0.20 21.86 18.81
CA GLY A 61 0.55 22.73 17.69
C GLY A 61 2.00 22.58 17.25
N ASP A 62 2.66 21.49 17.65
CA ASP A 62 4.02 21.12 17.25
C ASP A 62 3.99 20.59 15.80
N LEU A 63 3.61 21.47 14.88
CA LEU A 63 3.42 21.18 13.46
C LEU A 63 4.56 21.79 12.65
N ILE A 64 4.93 21.09 11.58
CA ILE A 64 5.83 21.60 10.54
C ILE A 64 5.01 21.87 9.28
N SER A 65 5.37 22.91 8.53
CA SER A 65 4.69 23.21 7.27
C SER A 65 5.17 22.25 6.17
N ASP A 66 4.34 22.05 5.15
CA ASP A 66 4.74 21.26 3.97
C ASP A 66 6.02 21.80 3.33
N GLU A 67 6.23 23.12 3.32
CA GLU A 67 7.45 23.75 2.81
C GLU A 67 8.69 23.38 3.63
N GLU A 68 8.57 23.31 4.95
CA GLU A 68 9.65 22.87 5.86
C GLU A 68 10.00 21.40 5.59
N VAL A 69 8.99 20.53 5.52
CA VAL A 69 9.14 19.09 5.25
C VAL A 69 9.87 18.86 3.93
N ASN A 70 9.39 19.49 2.85
CA ASN A 70 9.96 19.33 1.52
C ASN A 70 11.44 19.77 1.49
N ARG A 71 11.79 20.85 2.20
CA ARG A 71 13.18 21.30 2.27
C ARG A 71 14.07 20.30 3.02
N GLU A 72 13.58 19.71 4.10
CA GLU A 72 14.33 18.68 4.83
C GLU A 72 14.51 17.41 4.00
N GLU A 73 13.49 17.00 3.24
CA GLU A 73 13.57 15.88 2.30
C GLU A 73 14.62 16.13 1.21
N ASP A 74 14.63 17.31 0.59
CA ASP A 74 15.64 17.70 -0.39
C ASP A 74 17.06 17.66 0.20
N LEU A 75 17.24 18.13 1.44
CA LEU A 75 18.53 18.09 2.13
C LEU A 75 18.97 16.66 2.46
N TRP A 76 18.04 15.76 2.77
CA TRP A 76 18.33 14.36 3.04
C TRP A 76 18.71 13.59 1.77
N LEU A 77 18.01 13.84 0.66
CA LEU A 77 18.26 13.18 -0.63
C LEU A 77 19.53 13.65 -1.34
N ASN A 78 20.03 14.84 -1.02
CA ASN A 78 21.27 15.40 -1.56
C ASN A 78 22.54 15.07 -0.72
N LYS A 79 22.43 14.16 0.25
CA LYS A 79 23.57 13.61 1.02
C LYS A 79 24.00 12.25 0.48
#